data_AF-A0A5C8T076-F1
#
_entry.id   AF-A0A5C8T076-F1
#
_cell.length_a   1.000
_cell.length_b   1.000
_cell.length_c   1.000
_cell.angle_alpha   90.00
_cell.angle_beta   90.00
_cell.angle_gamma   90.00
#
_symmetry.space_group_name_H-M   'P 1'
#
loop_
_entity.id
_entity.type
_entity.pdbx_description
1 polymer ?
#
loop_
_entity_poly.entity_id
_entity_poly.type
_entity_poly.pdbx_seq_one_letter_code
_entity_poly.pdbx_strand_id
1 'polypeptide(L)'
;MTALRRTLADAPAFDLVFVVAGVATQAGTPAAAMPRAVATAVFQTNALSPIRFAEAFHTRVAPDGLVVLMTSMLGSVSLNRGGGWSSYRASKAALNTLARSFAGQHAKAAWGVVLMHPGWVRTDLGGRRATLDVETSARGIVTVLERHLGQRGCVFLDHAGQTVPW
;
A
#
# COMPACT_ATOMS: atom_id res chain seq x y z
N MET A 1 14.59 -0.30 -12.10
CA MET A 1 13.57 -1.27 -12.57
C MET A 1 14.10 -2.22 -13.64
N THR A 2 14.82 -1.75 -14.68
CA THR A 2 15.37 -2.60 -15.75
C THR A 2 16.27 -3.74 -15.25
N ALA A 3 17.21 -3.45 -14.35
CA ALA A 3 18.09 -4.47 -13.77
C ALA A 3 17.32 -5.56 -13.01
N LEU A 4 16.35 -5.17 -12.16
CA LEU A 4 15.53 -6.11 -11.40
C LEU A 4 14.65 -6.99 -12.31
N ARG A 5 14.04 -6.40 -13.34
CA ARG A 5 13.25 -7.16 -14.34
C ARG A 5 14.09 -8.23 -15.03
N ARG A 6 15.35 -7.91 -15.37
CA ARG A 6 16.28 -8.86 -15.97
C ARG A 6 16.67 -9.98 -15.00
N THR A 7 16.94 -9.66 -13.73
CA THR A 7 17.24 -10.66 -12.71
C THR A 7 16.07 -11.63 -12.47
N LEU A 8 14.83 -11.16 -12.61
CA LEU A 8 13.61 -11.95 -12.39
C LEU A 8 12.98 -12.48 -13.69
N ALA A 9 13.71 -12.42 -14.81
CA ALA A 9 13.18 -12.81 -16.12
C ALA A 9 12.77 -14.30 -16.15
N ASP A 10 13.60 -15.16 -15.55
CA ASP A 10 13.40 -16.60 -15.52
C ASP A 10 12.62 -17.09 -14.29
N ALA A 11 12.24 -16.18 -13.38
CA ALA A 11 11.39 -16.54 -12.25
C ALA A 11 10.01 -17.01 -12.75
N PRO A 12 9.32 -17.89 -12.02
CA PRO A 12 7.90 -18.15 -12.28
C PRO A 12 7.07 -16.86 -12.05
N ALA A 13 5.80 -16.91 -12.47
CA ALA A 13 4.85 -15.88 -12.06
C ALA A 13 4.69 -15.90 -10.53
N PHE A 14 4.38 -14.74 -9.95
CA PHE A 14 4.24 -14.55 -8.51
C PHE A 14 2.76 -14.57 -8.12
N ASP A 15 2.42 -15.35 -7.11
CA ASP A 15 1.09 -15.30 -6.49
C ASP A 15 0.85 -13.95 -5.81
N LEU A 16 1.92 -13.32 -5.30
CA LEU A 16 1.88 -12.03 -4.64
C LEU A 16 2.97 -11.10 -5.16
N VAL A 17 2.58 -9.90 -5.59
CA VAL A 17 3.48 -8.76 -5.75
C VAL A 17 3.12 -7.72 -4.69
N PHE A 18 3.90 -7.68 -3.60
CA PHE A 18 3.61 -6.82 -2.45
C PHE A 18 4.60 -5.66 -2.32
N VAL A 19 4.11 -4.43 -2.53
CA VAL A 19 4.88 -3.21 -2.31
C VAL A 19 4.69 -2.70 -0.89
N VAL A 20 5.71 -2.90 -0.05
CA VAL A 20 5.70 -2.53 1.37
C VAL A 20 6.33 -1.17 1.65
N ALA A 21 7.32 -0.77 0.86
CA ALA A 21 8.14 0.42 1.12
C ALA A 21 7.30 1.71 1.21
N GLY A 22 7.61 2.54 2.21
CA GLY A 22 6.96 3.83 2.42
C GLY A 22 7.66 4.64 3.52
N VAL A 23 7.43 5.95 3.54
CA VAL A 23 8.06 6.92 4.44
C VAL A 23 7.04 7.85 5.08
N ALA A 24 7.36 8.38 6.25
CA ALA A 24 6.55 9.38 6.97
C ALA A 24 7.41 10.59 7.40
N THR A 25 8.37 10.98 6.56
CA THR A 25 9.31 12.07 6.84
C THR A 25 8.56 13.34 7.25
N GLN A 26 8.89 13.87 8.43
CA GLN A 26 8.26 15.06 9.02
C GLN A 26 6.73 15.00 9.11
N ALA A 27 6.13 13.82 9.27
CA ALA A 27 4.66 13.72 9.27
C ALA A 27 3.99 14.61 10.34
N GLY A 28 4.65 14.89 11.47
CA GLY A 28 4.13 15.83 12.48
C GLY A 28 4.01 17.29 12.01
N THR A 29 4.69 17.69 10.93
CA THR A 29 4.68 19.07 10.43
C THR A 29 3.33 19.38 9.77
N PRO A 30 2.62 20.46 10.18
CA PRO A 30 1.37 20.87 9.55
C PRO A 30 1.55 21.19 8.06
N ALA A 31 0.51 20.95 7.25
CA ALA A 31 0.56 21.15 5.80
C ALA A 31 1.03 22.56 5.39
N ALA A 32 0.60 23.61 6.11
CA ALA A 32 0.96 24.99 5.83
C ALA A 32 2.46 25.30 6.04
N ALA A 33 3.15 24.51 6.88
CA ALA A 33 4.57 24.68 7.18
C ALA A 33 5.46 23.61 6.53
N MET A 34 4.88 22.69 5.77
CA MET A 34 5.60 21.57 5.18
C MET A 34 6.52 22.05 4.04
N PRO A 35 7.85 21.79 4.09
CA PRO A 35 8.72 22.06 2.97
C PRO A 35 8.26 21.30 1.72
N ARG A 36 8.09 22.01 0.60
CA ARG A 36 7.57 21.43 -0.65
C ARG A 36 8.39 20.21 -1.10
N ALA A 37 9.72 20.29 -1.03
CA ALA A 37 10.59 19.17 -1.40
C ALA A 37 10.35 17.91 -0.55
N VAL A 38 10.10 18.06 0.75
CA VAL A 38 9.79 16.95 1.66
C VAL A 38 8.43 16.34 1.31
N ALA A 39 7.41 17.19 1.12
CA ALA A 39 6.10 16.72 0.67
C ALA A 39 6.21 15.94 -0.64
N THR A 40 6.85 16.52 -1.66
CA THR A 40 7.04 15.87 -2.97
C THR A 40 7.73 14.51 -2.85
N ALA A 41 8.80 14.40 -2.07
CA ALA A 41 9.51 13.14 -1.86
C ALA A 41 8.61 12.07 -1.18
N VAL A 42 7.81 12.46 -0.19
CA VAL A 42 6.84 11.58 0.47
C VAL A 42 5.78 11.09 -0.54
N PHE A 43 5.21 11.97 -1.36
CA PHE A 43 4.25 11.60 -2.40
C PHE A 43 4.85 10.69 -3.48
N GLN A 44 6.06 11.02 -3.94
CA GLN A 44 6.77 10.19 -4.92
C GLN A 44 7.01 8.77 -4.38
N THR A 45 7.44 8.66 -3.12
CA THR A 45 7.76 7.37 -2.49
C THR A 45 6.50 6.57 -2.15
N ASN A 46 5.48 7.22 -1.59
CA ASN A 46 4.32 6.51 -1.04
C ASN A 46 3.18 6.31 -2.04
N ALA A 47 3.07 7.12 -3.09
CA ALA A 47 1.92 7.10 -4.01
C ALA A 47 2.34 6.72 -5.43
N LEU A 48 3.25 7.49 -6.05
CA LEU A 48 3.61 7.28 -7.45
C LEU A 48 4.48 6.03 -7.66
N SER A 49 5.52 5.84 -6.85
CA SER A 49 6.47 4.74 -7.03
C SER A 49 5.85 3.34 -6.88
N PRO A 50 4.94 3.10 -5.91
CA PRO A 50 4.26 1.80 -5.79
C PRO A 50 3.45 1.44 -7.04
N ILE A 51 2.78 2.42 -7.65
CA ILE A 51 1.99 2.20 -8.87
C ILE A 51 2.91 1.97 -10.07
N ARG A 52 3.99 2.73 -10.20
CA ARG A 52 5.00 2.46 -11.24
C ARG A 52 5.63 1.08 -11.11
N PHE A 53 5.81 0.59 -9.87
CA PHE A 53 6.27 -0.76 -9.63
C PHE A 53 5.20 -1.79 -10.02
N ALA A 54 3.95 -1.60 -9.58
CA ALA A 54 2.83 -2.46 -9.96
C ALA A 54 2.70 -2.56 -11.49
N GLU A 55 2.72 -1.44 -12.21
CA GLU A 55 2.69 -1.40 -13.68
C GLU A 55 3.86 -2.13 -14.36
N ALA A 56 5.01 -2.23 -13.69
CA ALA A 56 6.14 -2.95 -14.27
C ALA A 56 6.10 -4.46 -14.05
N PHE A 57 5.35 -4.91 -13.05
CA PHE A 57 5.31 -6.30 -12.61
C PHE A 57 3.92 -6.94 -12.74
N HIS A 58 2.88 -6.21 -13.16
CA HIS A 58 1.53 -6.76 -13.25
C HIS A 58 1.40 -7.95 -14.21
N THR A 59 2.22 -8.02 -15.27
CA THR A 59 2.28 -9.17 -16.20
C THR A 59 2.99 -10.39 -15.62
N ARG A 60 3.60 -10.25 -14.44
CA ARG A 60 4.29 -11.30 -13.69
C ARG A 60 3.46 -11.81 -12.53
N VAL A 61 2.27 -11.25 -12.30
CA VAL A 61 1.32 -11.77 -11.30
C VAL A 61 0.61 -12.97 -11.91
N ALA A 62 0.61 -14.09 -11.20
CA ALA A 62 -0.08 -15.30 -11.62
C ALA A 62 -1.60 -15.06 -11.74
N PRO A 63 -2.32 -15.87 -12.55
CA PRO A 63 -3.77 -15.96 -12.42
C PRO A 63 -4.13 -16.25 -10.96
N ASP A 64 -5.21 -15.63 -10.48
CA ASP A 64 -5.69 -15.72 -9.09
C ASP A 64 -4.71 -15.15 -8.04
N GLY A 65 -3.60 -14.54 -8.47
CA GLY A 65 -2.68 -13.80 -7.61
C GLY A 65 -3.18 -12.40 -7.22
N LEU A 66 -2.35 -11.67 -6.47
CA LEU A 66 -2.65 -10.32 -5.99
C LEU A 66 -1.51 -9.33 -6.21
N VAL A 67 -1.88 -8.11 -6.58
CA VAL A 67 -1.06 -6.91 -6.36
C VAL A 67 -1.44 -6.31 -5.02
N VAL A 68 -0.49 -6.23 -4.10
CA VAL A 68 -0.73 -5.71 -2.75
C VAL A 68 0.06 -4.42 -2.56
N LEU A 69 -0.61 -3.38 -2.09
CA LEU A 69 -0.03 -2.07 -1.83
C LEU A 69 -0.19 -1.74 -0.34
N MET A 70 0.93 -1.62 0.37
CA MET A 70 0.92 -1.23 1.78
C MET A 70 0.47 0.22 1.92
N THR A 71 -0.76 0.41 2.39
CA THR A 71 -1.35 1.73 2.66
C THR A 71 -1.49 1.95 4.16
N SER A 72 -2.39 2.83 4.57
CA SER A 72 -2.72 3.09 5.96
C SER A 72 -4.18 3.49 6.07
N MET A 73 -4.83 3.13 7.17
CA MET A 73 -6.12 3.72 7.54
C MET A 73 -6.06 5.25 7.62
N LEU A 74 -4.88 5.85 7.85
CA LEU A 74 -4.69 7.30 7.77
C LEU A 74 -4.89 7.88 6.35
N GLY A 75 -4.83 7.04 5.31
CA GLY A 75 -5.18 7.40 3.94
C GLY A 75 -6.68 7.33 3.64
N SER A 76 -7.49 6.87 4.59
CA SER A 76 -8.96 6.97 4.50
C SER A 76 -9.38 8.43 4.69
N VAL A 77 -10.00 9.01 3.67
CA VAL A 77 -10.51 10.38 3.73
C VAL A 77 -11.74 10.45 4.65
N SER A 78 -12.62 9.44 4.58
CA SER A 78 -13.83 9.36 5.41
C SER A 78 -13.56 9.23 6.91
N LEU A 79 -12.45 8.60 7.31
CA LEU A 79 -12.03 8.48 8.71
C LEU A 79 -11.18 9.66 9.21
N ASN A 80 -10.83 10.62 8.35
CA ASN A 80 -9.98 11.74 8.73
C ASN A 80 -10.77 12.83 9.49
N ARG A 81 -10.98 12.61 10.80
CA ARG A 81 -11.67 13.56 11.70
C ARG A 81 -10.75 14.40 12.59
N GLY A 82 -9.51 13.94 12.79
CA GLY A 82 -8.56 14.53 13.74
C GLY A 82 -7.40 15.31 13.11
N GLY A 83 -7.22 15.25 11.79
CA GLY A 83 -6.09 15.89 11.13
C GLY A 83 -4.72 15.32 11.53
N GLY A 84 -3.70 16.19 11.53
CA GLY A 84 -2.29 15.83 11.75
C GLY A 84 -1.74 14.92 10.63
N TRP A 85 -0.43 14.67 10.63
CA TRP A 85 0.18 13.72 9.68
C TRP A 85 -0.12 14.03 8.21
N SER A 86 -0.32 15.32 7.88
CA SER A 86 -1.03 15.73 6.66
C SER A 86 -0.36 15.23 5.38
N SER A 87 0.97 15.34 5.28
CA SER A 87 1.72 14.83 4.10
C SER A 87 1.61 13.31 3.98
N TYR A 88 1.75 12.57 5.09
CA TYR A 88 1.62 11.13 5.10
C TYR A 88 0.20 10.68 4.74
N ARG A 89 -0.83 11.24 5.39
CA ARG A 89 -2.25 10.99 5.10
C ARG A 89 -2.55 11.22 3.63
N ALA A 90 -2.23 12.41 3.11
CA ALA A 90 -2.51 12.77 1.73
C ALA A 90 -1.76 11.86 0.74
N SER A 91 -0.53 11.44 1.07
CA SER A 91 0.22 10.50 0.22
C SER A 91 -0.42 9.11 0.18
N LYS A 92 -0.97 8.62 1.30
CA LYS A 92 -1.67 7.33 1.34
C LYS A 92 -3.06 7.40 0.71
N ALA A 93 -3.77 8.53 0.86
CA ALA A 93 -5.01 8.78 0.12
C ALA A 93 -4.75 8.82 -1.40
N ALA A 94 -3.67 9.47 -1.84
CA ALA A 94 -3.27 9.48 -3.25
C ALA A 94 -2.92 8.06 -3.75
N LEU A 95 -2.19 7.26 -2.96
CA LEU A 95 -1.97 5.84 -3.27
C LEU A 95 -3.29 5.10 -3.46
N ASN A 96 -4.26 5.31 -2.58
CA ASN A 96 -5.58 4.67 -2.64
C ASN A 96 -6.32 5.03 -3.94
N THR A 97 -6.34 6.30 -4.33
CA THR A 97 -6.92 6.75 -5.59
C THR A 97 -6.20 6.14 -6.79
N LEU A 98 -4.86 6.16 -6.81
CA LEU A 98 -4.10 5.62 -7.93
C LEU A 98 -4.25 4.11 -8.06
N ALA A 99 -4.33 3.37 -6.94
CA ALA A 99 -4.56 1.92 -6.94
C ALA A 99 -5.94 1.56 -7.51
N ARG A 100 -6.97 2.37 -7.22
CA ARG A 100 -8.30 2.26 -7.83
C ARG A 100 -8.25 2.49 -9.33
N SER A 101 -7.52 3.52 -9.79
CA SER A 101 -7.32 3.78 -11.21
C SER A 101 -6.58 2.63 -11.90
N PHE A 102 -5.49 2.14 -11.30
CA PHE A 102 -4.72 0.98 -11.77
C PHE A 102 -5.61 -0.26 -11.92
N ALA A 103 -6.38 -0.60 -10.88
CA ALA A 103 -7.30 -1.73 -10.93
C ALA A 103 -8.37 -1.57 -12.04
N GLY A 104 -8.87 -0.35 -12.25
CA GLY A 104 -9.81 -0.05 -13.33
C GLY A 104 -9.21 -0.22 -14.73
N GLN A 105 -7.97 0.23 -14.92
CA GLN A 105 -7.23 0.05 -16.19
C GLN A 105 -6.96 -1.43 -16.48
N HIS A 106 -6.75 -2.24 -15.45
CA HIS A 106 -6.51 -3.67 -15.54
C HIS A 106 -7.73 -4.52 -15.18
N ALA A 107 -8.96 -4.01 -15.37
CA ALA A 107 -10.19 -4.69 -14.94
C ALA A 107 -10.42 -6.09 -15.56
N LYS A 108 -9.74 -6.41 -16.66
CA LYS A 108 -9.78 -7.73 -17.32
C LYS A 108 -8.66 -8.68 -16.86
N ALA A 109 -7.78 -8.25 -15.96
CA ALA A 109 -6.74 -9.10 -15.44
C ALA A 109 -7.31 -10.27 -14.63
N ALA A 110 -6.55 -11.37 -14.59
CA ALA A 110 -6.91 -12.57 -13.83
C ALA A 110 -6.48 -12.50 -12.35
N TRP A 111 -6.03 -11.34 -11.86
CA TRP A 111 -5.55 -11.11 -10.50
C TRP A 111 -6.32 -9.96 -9.82
N GLY A 112 -6.23 -9.89 -8.50
CA GLY A 112 -6.86 -8.85 -7.67
C GLY A 112 -5.90 -7.76 -7.17
N VAL A 113 -6.45 -6.69 -6.60
CA VAL A 113 -5.69 -5.60 -5.96
C VAL A 113 -6.13 -5.43 -4.51
N VAL A 114 -5.18 -5.47 -3.59
CA VAL A 114 -5.43 -5.23 -2.15
C VAL A 114 -4.63 -4.04 -1.67
N LEU A 115 -5.33 -3.04 -1.16
CA LEU A 115 -4.75 -2.00 -0.33
C LEU A 115 -4.75 -2.49 1.11
N MET A 116 -3.57 -2.64 1.68
CA MET A 116 -3.38 -3.28 2.99
C MET A 116 -3.02 -2.24 4.06
N HIS A 117 -3.85 -2.10 5.08
CA HIS A 117 -3.50 -1.39 6.31
C HIS A 117 -2.94 -2.36 7.35
N PRO A 118 -1.69 -2.19 7.82
CA PRO A 118 -1.07 -3.15 8.72
C PRO A 118 -1.50 -3.03 10.19
N GLY A 119 -2.42 -2.12 10.52
CA GLY A 119 -2.63 -1.65 11.89
C GLY A 119 -1.59 -0.60 12.33
N TRP A 120 -1.61 -0.22 13.60
CA TRP A 120 -0.56 0.64 14.19
C TRP A 120 0.51 -0.25 14.84
N VAL A 121 1.62 -0.44 14.11
CA VAL A 121 2.65 -1.45 14.40
C VAL A 121 3.90 -0.82 15.02
N ARG A 122 4.50 -1.48 16.03
CA ARG A 122 5.75 -1.07 16.69
C ARG A 122 6.97 -1.25 15.77
N THR A 123 7.15 -0.29 14.88
CA THR A 123 8.33 -0.11 14.01
C THR A 123 8.93 1.28 14.23
N ASP A 124 10.01 1.63 13.54
CA ASP A 124 10.55 2.99 13.56
C ASP A 124 9.51 4.04 13.15
N LEU A 125 8.62 3.70 12.19
CA LEU A 125 7.55 4.59 11.73
C LEU A 125 6.39 4.67 12.72
N GLY A 126 5.97 3.54 13.30
CA GLY A 126 4.83 3.52 14.23
C GLY A 126 5.18 3.99 15.64
N GLY A 127 6.45 3.88 16.03
CA GLY A 127 6.95 4.27 17.34
C GLY A 127 6.55 3.31 18.46
N ARG A 128 7.12 3.55 19.65
CA ARG A 128 6.98 2.66 20.83
C ARG A 128 5.55 2.56 21.39
N ARG A 129 4.69 3.54 21.07
CA ARG A 129 3.29 3.59 21.54
C ARG A 129 2.32 2.81 20.65
N ALA A 130 2.79 2.22 19.57
CA ALA A 130 1.96 1.46 18.66
C ALA A 130 1.38 0.20 19.35
N THR A 131 0.12 -0.10 19.04
CA THR A 131 -0.66 -1.11 19.76
C THR A 131 -0.32 -2.54 19.36
N LEU A 132 0.24 -2.75 18.16
CA LEU A 132 0.56 -4.08 17.63
C LEU A 132 2.08 -4.29 17.52
N ASP A 133 2.55 -5.51 17.78
CA ASP A 133 3.89 -5.93 17.34
C ASP A 133 3.89 -6.31 15.85
N VAL A 134 5.09 -6.39 15.29
CA VAL A 134 5.34 -6.74 13.88
C VAL A 134 4.83 -8.15 13.55
N GLU A 135 5.01 -9.10 14.45
CA GLU A 135 4.70 -10.50 14.19
C GLU A 135 3.18 -10.73 14.08
N THR A 136 2.42 -10.13 15.01
CA THR A 136 0.95 -10.13 15.01
C THR A 136 0.39 -9.46 13.75
N SER A 137 0.93 -8.29 13.37
CA SER A 137 0.53 -7.60 12.15
C SER A 137 0.82 -8.44 10.90
N ALA A 138 2.05 -8.98 10.77
CA ALA A 138 2.46 -9.76 9.61
C ALA A 138 1.64 -11.04 9.45
N ARG A 139 1.39 -11.78 10.55
CA ARG A 139 0.52 -12.96 10.53
C ARG A 139 -0.88 -12.62 10.05
N GLY A 140 -1.48 -11.56 10.59
CA GLY A 140 -2.81 -11.10 10.17
C GLY A 140 -2.85 -10.77 8.67
N ILE A 141 -1.87 -10.01 8.18
CA ILE A 141 -1.75 -9.69 6.75
C ILE A 141 -1.67 -10.95 5.90
N VAL A 142 -0.80 -11.91 6.25
CA VAL A 142 -0.68 -13.18 5.50
C VAL A 142 -2.03 -13.91 5.46
N THR A 143 -2.70 -14.08 6.60
CA THR A 143 -4.02 -14.72 6.65
C THR A 143 -5.06 -14.02 5.78
N VAL A 144 -5.07 -12.68 5.76
CA VAL A 144 -6.00 -11.91 4.91
C VAL A 144 -5.68 -12.11 3.43
N LEU A 145 -4.40 -12.06 3.05
CA LEU A 145 -3.98 -12.21 1.65
C LEU A 145 -4.24 -13.62 1.14
N GLU A 146 -3.96 -14.66 1.92
CA GLU A 146 -4.27 -16.06 1.56
C GLU A 146 -5.76 -16.26 1.30
N ARG A 147 -6.64 -15.65 2.13
CA ARG A 147 -8.09 -15.69 1.93
C ARG A 147 -8.55 -14.91 0.70
N HIS A 148 -7.76 -13.95 0.24
CA HIS A 148 -8.10 -13.07 -0.88
C HIS A 148 -7.52 -13.53 -2.22
N LEU A 149 -6.63 -14.53 -2.24
CA LEU A 149 -6.22 -15.19 -3.48
C LEU A 149 -7.46 -15.71 -4.23
N GLY A 150 -7.44 -15.58 -5.56
CA GLY A 150 -8.56 -15.88 -6.45
C GLY A 150 -9.66 -14.81 -6.50
N GLN A 151 -9.63 -13.82 -5.61
CA GLN A 151 -10.60 -12.72 -5.64
C GLN A 151 -10.12 -11.61 -6.58
N ARG A 152 -11.04 -11.08 -7.39
CA ARG A 152 -10.78 -10.00 -8.35
C ARG A 152 -11.31 -8.67 -7.84
N GLY A 153 -10.87 -7.60 -8.49
CA GLY A 153 -11.27 -6.23 -8.14
C GLY A 153 -10.27 -5.54 -7.24
N CYS A 154 -10.73 -4.52 -6.51
CA CYS A 154 -9.87 -3.67 -5.69
C CYS A 154 -10.54 -3.40 -4.35
N VAL A 155 -9.90 -3.86 -3.27
CA VAL A 155 -10.39 -3.76 -1.89
C VAL A 155 -9.39 -3.00 -1.02
N PHE A 156 -9.91 -2.38 0.04
CA PHE A 156 -9.09 -1.75 1.08
C PHE A 156 -9.38 -2.45 2.41
N LEU A 157 -8.40 -3.22 2.89
CA LEU A 157 -8.53 -4.09 4.06
C LEU A 157 -7.48 -3.75 5.11
N ASP A 158 -7.77 -4.05 6.37
CA ASP A 158 -6.77 -4.07 7.43
C ASP A 158 -6.21 -5.49 7.69
N HIS A 159 -5.20 -5.56 8.55
CA HIS A 159 -4.56 -6.81 8.98
C HIS A 159 -5.51 -7.83 9.65
N ALA A 160 -6.71 -7.43 10.05
CA ALA A 160 -7.74 -8.30 10.61
C ALA A 160 -8.82 -8.68 9.56
N GLY A 161 -8.66 -8.25 8.31
CA GLY A 161 -9.56 -8.52 7.20
C GLY A 161 -10.80 -7.61 7.18
N GLN A 162 -10.83 -6.55 7.99
CA GLN A 162 -11.94 -5.60 7.98
C GLN A 162 -11.79 -4.61 6.83
N THR A 163 -12.90 -4.28 6.19
CA THR A 163 -12.92 -3.23 5.17
C THR A 163 -12.66 -1.88 5.80
N VAL A 164 -11.63 -1.19 5.32
CA VAL A 164 -11.38 0.21 5.64
C VAL A 164 -12.13 1.08 4.62
N PRO A 165 -12.98 2.02 5.05
CA PRO A 165 -13.64 2.93 4.13
C PRO A 165 -12.61 3.86 3.46
N TRP A 166 -12.91 4.30 2.23
CA TRP A 166 -12.01 5.13 1.43
C TRP A 166 -11.72 6.50 2.04
#